data_AF-E9G7K8-F1
#
_entry.id   AF-E9G7K8-F1
#
_cell.length_a   1.000
_cell.length_b   1.000
_cell.length_c   1.000
_cell.angle_alpha   90.00
_cell.angle_beta   90.00
_cell.angle_gamma   90.00
#
_symmetry.space_group_name_H-M   'P 1'
#
loop_
_entity.id
_entity.type
_entity.pdbx_description
1 polymer ?
#
loop_
_entity_poly.entity_id
_entity_poly.type
_entity_poly.pdbx_seq_one_letter_code
_entity_poly.pdbx_strand_id
1 'polypeptide(L)'
;MAARWTSSSLTSAKNEKFQHTKLDESRESLSLLSILRAFDGPVTEERAWAILYQSAKTGLQCFTSANPPPPTTSRHNNNNQQSHQQHANNNIHNLTDKSENQVMKCVVVGETSHLWIHRDGHVHPHSFQEAADSIEAERRTVAECQSQLVSGLGWALYEALDYGCKQNEQNILSPDLEQMIDFLTSAGKSGSFPFVVCLSCSSLNPPPQVEREDNSFVIIK
;
A
#
# COMPACT_ATOMS: atom_id res chain seq x y z
N MET A 1 -7.57 31.20 -31.28
CA MET A 1 -8.68 30.67 -32.10
C MET A 1 -8.48 29.18 -32.23
N ALA A 2 -9.46 28.39 -31.77
CA ALA A 2 -9.34 26.96 -31.50
C ALA A 2 -9.31 26.10 -32.77
N ALA A 3 -8.45 25.08 -32.79
CA ALA A 3 -8.49 24.03 -33.80
C ALA A 3 -9.43 22.90 -33.32
N ARG A 4 -10.44 22.64 -34.16
CA ARG A 4 -11.41 21.54 -34.08
C ARG A 4 -10.71 20.19 -34.10
N TRP A 5 -11.10 19.31 -33.18
CA TRP A 5 -11.02 17.87 -33.39
C TRP A 5 -12.44 17.36 -33.66
N THR A 6 -12.73 17.00 -34.91
CA THR A 6 -13.88 16.17 -35.24
C THR A 6 -13.40 14.73 -35.20
N SER A 7 -13.91 13.91 -34.29
CA SER A 7 -13.86 12.46 -34.45
C SER A 7 -15.27 11.92 -34.50
N SER A 8 -15.51 11.12 -35.53
CA SER A 8 -16.81 10.66 -36.01
C SER A 8 -17.57 9.86 -34.95
N SER A 9 -18.88 10.04 -34.94
CA SER A 9 -19.83 9.15 -34.31
C SER A 9 -19.55 7.70 -34.71
N LEU A 10 -19.28 6.83 -33.74
CA LEU A 10 -19.45 5.39 -33.88
C LEU A 10 -20.54 4.94 -32.91
N THR A 11 -21.67 4.57 -33.50
CA THR A 11 -22.77 3.86 -32.85
C THR A 11 -22.34 2.43 -32.50
N SER A 12 -22.65 2.01 -31.28
CA SER A 12 -23.04 0.66 -30.87
C SER A 12 -22.30 -0.55 -31.48
N ALA A 13 -21.44 -1.20 -30.69
CA ALA A 13 -21.29 -2.65 -30.70
C ALA A 13 -20.68 -3.14 -29.38
N LYS A 14 -21.46 -3.92 -28.63
CA LYS A 14 -21.02 -4.74 -27.50
C LYS A 14 -19.91 -5.69 -27.96
N ASN A 15 -18.75 -5.67 -27.30
CA ASN A 15 -17.88 -6.83 -27.22
C ASN A 15 -17.11 -6.82 -25.90
N GLU A 16 -17.69 -7.50 -24.91
CA GLU A 16 -17.10 -7.80 -23.62
C GLU A 16 -15.84 -8.64 -23.81
N LYS A 17 -14.68 -7.99 -23.84
CA LYS A 17 -13.45 -8.65 -23.42
C LYS A 17 -13.32 -8.41 -21.92
N PHE A 18 -13.84 -9.35 -21.13
CA PHE A 18 -13.34 -9.55 -19.77
C PHE A 18 -11.83 -9.75 -19.90
N GLN A 19 -11.06 -8.69 -19.62
CA GLN A 19 -9.61 -8.77 -19.62
C GLN A 19 -9.27 -9.69 -18.46
N HIS A 20 -8.85 -10.91 -18.76
CA HIS A 20 -8.50 -11.89 -17.74
C HIS A 20 -7.29 -11.34 -16.96
N THR A 21 -7.54 -10.77 -15.79
CA THR A 21 -6.48 -10.31 -14.89
C THR A 21 -5.79 -11.53 -14.33
N LYS A 22 -4.68 -11.89 -14.96
CA LYS A 22 -3.84 -12.99 -14.49
C LYS A 22 -3.20 -12.57 -13.17
N LEU A 23 -3.43 -13.36 -12.12
CA LEU A 23 -2.71 -13.25 -10.85
C LEU A 23 -1.21 -13.32 -11.13
N ASP A 24 -0.41 -12.47 -10.49
CA ASP A 24 1.03 -12.68 -10.50
C ASP A 24 1.33 -13.95 -9.68
N GLU A 25 1.58 -15.05 -10.36
CA GLU A 25 1.85 -16.36 -9.75
C GLU A 25 3.10 -16.33 -8.86
N SER A 26 4.06 -15.42 -9.11
CA SER A 26 5.27 -15.32 -8.30
C SER A 26 5.02 -14.66 -6.94
N ARG A 27 3.99 -13.81 -6.84
CA ARG A 27 3.68 -13.00 -5.66
C ARG A 27 2.29 -13.25 -5.10
N GLU A 28 1.54 -14.17 -5.69
CA GLU A 28 0.13 -14.48 -5.39
C GLU A 28 -0.74 -13.22 -5.19
N SER A 29 -0.47 -12.15 -5.96
CA SER A 29 -1.06 -10.82 -5.78
C SER A 29 -1.47 -10.15 -7.10
N LEU A 30 -2.31 -9.12 -6.98
CA LEU A 30 -2.79 -8.28 -8.07
C LEU A 30 -2.61 -6.81 -7.72
N SER A 31 -2.29 -5.98 -8.72
CA SER A 31 -2.37 -4.53 -8.53
C SER A 31 -3.82 -4.06 -8.42
N LEU A 32 -4.06 -3.00 -7.64
CA LEU A 32 -5.37 -2.39 -7.50
C LEU A 32 -5.91 -1.92 -8.86
N LEU A 33 -5.04 -1.41 -9.75
CA LEU A 33 -5.41 -1.08 -11.12
C LEU A 33 -5.96 -2.28 -11.90
N SER A 34 -5.37 -3.47 -11.73
CA SER A 34 -5.88 -4.68 -12.37
C SER A 34 -7.26 -5.04 -11.83
N ILE A 35 -7.45 -4.94 -10.52
CA ILE A 35 -8.75 -5.18 -9.87
C ILE A 35 -9.81 -4.22 -10.41
N LEU A 36 -9.54 -2.91 -10.44
CA LEU A 36 -10.46 -1.91 -10.99
C LEU A 36 -10.88 -2.23 -12.43
N ARG A 37 -9.92 -2.65 -13.27
CA ARG A 37 -10.18 -3.06 -14.66
C ARG A 37 -11.01 -4.35 -14.76
N ALA A 38 -10.81 -5.30 -13.86
CA ALA A 38 -11.55 -6.56 -13.87
C ALA A 38 -13.02 -6.38 -13.47
N PHE A 39 -13.29 -5.48 -12.52
CA PHE A 39 -14.65 -5.17 -12.05
C PHE A 39 -15.32 -4.05 -12.85
N ASP A 40 -14.57 -3.38 -13.73
CA ASP A 40 -15.01 -2.24 -14.54
C ASP A 40 -15.75 -1.17 -13.71
N GLY A 41 -15.21 -0.87 -12.53
CA GLY A 41 -15.86 0.03 -11.60
C GLY A 41 -14.94 0.47 -10.45
N PRO A 42 -15.33 1.52 -9.72
CA PRO A 42 -14.57 2.03 -8.60
C PRO A 42 -14.57 1.05 -7.42
N VAL A 43 -13.66 1.27 -6.48
CA VAL A 43 -13.75 0.58 -5.19
C VAL A 43 -14.96 1.09 -4.41
N THR A 44 -15.64 0.20 -3.68
CA THR A 44 -16.68 0.62 -2.72
C THR A 44 -16.03 1.25 -1.50
N GLU A 45 -16.80 1.99 -0.69
CA GLU A 45 -16.28 2.62 0.52
C GLU A 45 -15.69 1.61 1.51
N GLU A 46 -16.34 0.46 1.69
CA GLU A 46 -15.87 -0.60 2.58
C GLU A 46 -14.53 -1.16 2.11
N ARG A 47 -14.38 -1.31 0.79
CA ARG A 47 -13.12 -1.74 0.18
C ARG A 47 -12.04 -0.68 0.34
N ALA A 48 -12.38 0.61 0.20
CA ALA A 48 -11.45 1.71 0.41
C ALA A 48 -10.93 1.74 1.85
N TRP A 49 -11.81 1.57 2.84
CA TRP A 49 -11.41 1.45 4.25
C TRP A 49 -10.48 0.27 4.51
N ALA A 50 -10.81 -0.91 3.97
CA ALA A 50 -9.98 -2.11 4.11
C ALA A 50 -8.60 -1.92 3.48
N ILE A 51 -8.56 -1.37 2.26
CA ILE A 51 -7.32 -1.07 1.55
C ILE A 51 -6.48 -0.06 2.33
N LEU A 52 -7.08 1.03 2.80
CA LEU A 52 -6.41 2.06 3.58
C LEU A 52 -5.76 1.48 4.84
N TYR A 53 -6.52 0.71 5.62
CA TYR A 53 -6.01 0.09 6.85
C TYR A 53 -4.83 -0.84 6.58
N GLN A 54 -4.96 -1.77 5.62
CA GLN A 54 -3.90 -2.73 5.30
C GLN A 54 -2.67 -2.01 4.72
N SER A 55 -2.88 -0.98 3.89
CA SER A 55 -1.81 -0.18 3.29
C SER A 55 -1.05 0.62 4.33
N ALA A 56 -1.74 1.26 5.27
CA ALA A 56 -1.11 1.99 6.37
C ALA A 56 -0.26 1.07 7.25
N LYS A 57 -0.79 -0.11 7.58
CA LYS A 57 -0.07 -1.14 8.35
C LYS A 57 1.20 -1.60 7.63
N THR A 58 1.07 -2.05 6.38
CA THR A 58 2.21 -2.55 5.60
C THR A 58 3.22 -1.43 5.32
N GLY A 59 2.76 -0.23 4.96
CA GLY A 59 3.62 0.93 4.69
C GLY A 59 4.45 1.34 5.90
N LEU A 60 3.85 1.37 7.10
CA LEU A 60 4.58 1.66 8.34
C LEU A 60 5.64 0.59 8.64
N GLN A 61 5.31 -0.69 8.48
CA GLN A 61 6.27 -1.79 8.65
C GLN A 61 7.44 -1.68 7.66
N CYS A 62 7.15 -1.33 6.41
CA CYS A 62 8.16 -1.16 5.36
C CYS A 62 9.06 0.06 5.64
N PHE A 63 8.48 1.17 6.08
CA PHE A 63 9.20 2.40 6.38
C PHE A 63 10.14 2.25 7.58
N THR A 64 9.67 1.60 8.65
CA THR A 64 10.49 1.33 9.85
C THR A 64 11.60 0.33 9.58
N SER A 65 11.36 -0.64 8.69
CA SER A 65 12.40 -1.59 8.27
C SER A 65 13.47 -0.94 7.40
N ALA A 66 13.12 0.02 6.54
CA ALA A 66 14.06 0.77 5.72
C ALA A 66 14.86 1.82 6.52
N ASN A 67 14.28 2.34 7.61
CA ASN A 67 14.90 3.33 8.49
C ASN A 67 14.96 2.79 9.93
N PRO A 68 15.84 1.82 10.23
CA PRO A 68 15.94 1.25 11.57
C PRO A 68 16.33 2.34 12.57
N PRO A 69 15.72 2.36 13.78
CA PRO A 69 16.10 3.31 14.81
C PRO A 69 17.58 3.13 15.14
N PRO A 70 18.31 4.22 15.45
CA PRO A 70 19.70 4.12 15.87
C PRO A 70 19.80 3.17 17.07
N PRO A 71 20.82 2.30 17.14
CA PRO A 71 20.96 1.37 18.25
C PRO A 71 21.01 2.17 19.55
N THR A 72 19.99 2.01 20.38
CA THR A 72 20.01 2.58 21.73
C THR A 72 21.10 1.86 22.49
N THR A 73 22.17 2.59 22.83
CA THR A 73 23.25 2.09 23.68
C THR A 73 22.70 1.85 25.09
N SER A 74 21.93 0.77 25.28
CA SER A 74 21.70 0.19 26.59
C SER A 74 22.96 -0.58 26.95
N ARG A 75 23.88 0.13 27.60
CA ARG A 75 25.12 -0.40 28.16
C ARG A 75 24.77 -1.31 29.35
N HIS A 76 24.24 -2.51 29.08
CA HIS A 76 24.11 -3.56 30.07
C HIS A 76 25.39 -4.41 30.07
N ASN A 77 26.22 -4.14 31.08
CA ASN A 77 27.43 -4.87 31.41
C ASN A 77 27.03 -6.22 32.01
N ASN A 78 27.21 -7.32 31.27
CA ASN A 78 27.10 -8.67 31.85
C ASN A 78 28.45 -9.38 31.73
N ASN A 79 29.27 -9.22 32.76
CA ASN A 79 30.36 -10.14 33.05
C ASN A 79 29.76 -11.39 33.69
N ASN A 80 29.70 -12.49 32.95
CA ASN A 80 30.06 -13.77 33.53
C ASN A 80 30.56 -14.75 32.45
N GLN A 81 31.85 -15.06 32.52
CA GLN A 81 32.53 -16.08 31.73
C GLN A 81 32.52 -17.43 32.48
N GLN A 82 32.68 -18.48 31.67
CA GLN A 82 33.10 -19.87 31.96
C GLN A 82 31.94 -20.88 32.14
N SER A 83 31.97 -22.07 31.55
CA SER A 83 32.83 -22.72 30.53
C SER A 83 32.19 -24.10 30.29
N HIS A 84 32.14 -24.60 29.04
CA HIS A 84 32.28 -26.03 28.72
C HIS A 84 32.55 -26.20 27.21
N GLN A 85 33.76 -26.68 26.90
CA GLN A 85 34.25 -27.09 25.59
C GLN A 85 33.57 -28.38 25.13
N GLN A 86 33.14 -28.45 23.87
CA GLN A 86 33.18 -29.69 23.08
C GLN A 86 33.61 -29.41 21.63
N HIS A 87 34.41 -30.33 21.12
CA HIS A 87 35.30 -30.25 19.95
C HIS A 87 34.60 -30.46 18.59
N ALA A 88 35.19 -29.80 17.58
CA ALA A 88 35.41 -30.17 16.17
C ALA A 88 34.21 -30.50 15.26
N ASN A 89 34.10 -29.75 14.15
CA ASN A 89 34.48 -30.24 12.81
C ASN A 89 34.56 -29.07 11.82
N ASN A 90 35.78 -28.79 11.35
CA ASN A 90 36.01 -27.96 10.18
C ASN A 90 35.74 -28.82 8.94
N ASN A 91 34.74 -28.47 8.14
CA ASN A 91 34.80 -28.77 6.72
C ASN A 91 34.17 -27.64 5.90
N ILE A 92 35.05 -27.06 5.10
CA ILE A 92 34.85 -25.94 4.19
C ILE A 92 34.17 -26.50 2.93
N HIS A 93 32.92 -26.11 2.70
CA HIS A 93 32.42 -25.77 1.37
C HIS A 93 31.31 -24.73 1.56
N ASN A 94 31.73 -23.47 1.72
CA ASN A 94 30.88 -22.32 1.44
C ASN A 94 30.53 -22.36 -0.06
N LEU A 95 29.44 -23.04 -0.38
CA LEU A 95 28.63 -22.65 -1.53
C LEU A 95 28.01 -21.31 -1.13
N THR A 96 28.66 -20.25 -1.59
CA THR A 96 28.19 -18.88 -1.49
C THR A 96 26.81 -18.78 -2.12
N ASP A 97 25.77 -18.88 -1.29
CA ASP A 97 24.47 -18.31 -1.59
C ASP A 97 24.71 -16.82 -1.84
N LYS A 98 24.52 -16.42 -3.09
CA LYS A 98 24.45 -15.02 -3.51
C LYS A 98 23.15 -14.39 -3.00
N SER A 99 22.87 -14.45 -1.70
CA SER A 99 21.95 -13.49 -1.10
C SER A 99 22.75 -12.21 -0.89
N GLU A 100 22.95 -11.46 -1.98
CA GLU A 100 23.31 -10.05 -1.84
C GLU A 100 22.35 -9.46 -0.80
N ASN A 101 22.91 -8.86 0.24
CA ASN A 101 22.16 -8.22 1.30
C ASN A 101 21.50 -6.97 0.69
N GLN A 102 20.42 -7.20 -0.05
CA GLN A 102 19.81 -6.21 -0.92
C GLN A 102 19.14 -5.15 -0.05
N VAL A 103 19.66 -3.93 -0.12
CA VAL A 103 19.12 -2.82 0.64
C VAL A 103 17.76 -2.46 0.06
N MET A 104 16.70 -2.67 0.83
CA MET A 104 15.34 -2.30 0.44
C MET A 104 15.10 -0.83 0.80
N LYS A 105 14.66 -0.04 -0.18
CA LYS A 105 14.19 1.33 0.02
C LYS A 105 12.68 1.32 0.21
N CYS A 106 12.20 2.20 1.08
CA CYS A 106 10.76 2.45 1.18
C CYS A 106 10.35 3.45 0.10
N VAL A 107 9.30 3.14 -0.66
CA VAL A 107 8.81 3.93 -1.80
C VAL A 107 7.35 4.32 -1.62
N VAL A 108 6.98 5.45 -2.22
CA VAL A 108 5.62 6.00 -2.17
C VAL A 108 4.69 5.22 -3.11
N VAL A 109 3.50 4.87 -2.60
CA VAL A 109 2.38 4.40 -3.43
C VAL A 109 1.67 5.63 -3.99
N GLY A 110 1.99 6.04 -5.21
CA GLY A 110 1.39 7.21 -5.85
C GLY A 110 0.28 6.92 -6.87
N GLU A 111 0.08 5.65 -7.23
CA GLU A 111 -0.86 5.24 -8.29
C GLU A 111 -1.54 3.93 -7.89
N THR A 112 -2.70 3.65 -8.48
CA THR A 112 -3.41 2.38 -8.31
C THR A 112 -2.60 1.16 -8.82
N SER A 113 -1.65 1.37 -9.72
CA SER A 113 -0.73 0.34 -10.23
C SER A 113 0.33 -0.09 -9.19
N HIS A 114 0.66 0.79 -8.25
CA HIS A 114 1.69 0.59 -7.23
C HIS A 114 1.19 -0.21 -6.03
N LEU A 115 -0.12 -0.33 -5.84
CA LEU A 115 -0.70 -1.02 -4.70
C LEU A 115 -1.02 -2.48 -5.06
N TRP A 116 -0.34 -3.42 -4.41
CA TRP A 116 -0.49 -4.85 -4.65
C TRP A 116 -1.21 -5.53 -3.49
N ILE A 117 -2.26 -6.28 -3.80
CA ILE A 117 -3.12 -6.97 -2.84
C ILE A 117 -3.00 -8.47 -3.08
N HIS A 118 -2.64 -9.19 -2.03
CA HIS A 118 -2.52 -10.64 -2.02
C HIS A 118 -3.91 -11.31 -1.90
N ARG A 119 -4.02 -12.58 -2.30
CA ARG A 119 -5.30 -13.32 -2.31
C ARG A 119 -5.99 -13.44 -0.94
N ASP A 120 -5.25 -13.27 0.14
CA ASP A 120 -5.77 -13.28 1.52
C ASP A 120 -6.27 -11.90 2.00
N GLY A 121 -6.17 -10.88 1.15
CA GLY A 121 -6.59 -9.51 1.46
C GLY A 121 -5.50 -8.64 2.10
N HIS A 122 -4.29 -9.16 2.31
CA HIS A 122 -3.18 -8.34 2.80
C HIS A 122 -2.52 -7.54 1.67
N VAL A 123 -2.02 -6.35 2.00
CA VAL A 123 -1.22 -5.54 1.06
C VAL A 123 0.21 -6.06 1.03
N HIS A 124 0.68 -6.42 -0.16
CA HIS A 124 1.98 -7.01 -0.39
C HIS A 124 3.10 -5.97 -0.15
N PRO A 125 4.22 -6.32 0.54
CA PRO A 125 5.30 -5.37 0.89
C PRO A 125 5.93 -4.64 -0.29
N HIS A 126 5.97 -5.28 -1.47
CA HIS A 126 6.45 -4.63 -2.70
C HIS A 126 5.68 -3.37 -3.10
N SER A 127 4.47 -3.17 -2.57
CA SER A 127 3.75 -1.90 -2.73
C SER A 127 4.56 -0.72 -2.16
N PHE A 128 5.34 -0.96 -1.10
CA PHE A 128 6.10 0.05 -0.37
C PHE A 128 7.60 -0.18 -0.36
N GLN A 129 8.09 -1.27 -0.96
CA GLN A 129 9.51 -1.63 -0.95
C GLN A 129 10.03 -1.96 -2.34
N GLU A 130 11.17 -1.37 -2.64
CA GLU A 130 11.95 -1.71 -3.84
C GLU A 130 13.40 -1.90 -3.49
N ALA A 131 14.04 -2.80 -4.23
CA ALA A 131 15.47 -2.96 -4.16
C ALA A 131 16.18 -1.69 -4.62
N ALA A 132 17.19 -1.26 -3.86
CA ALA A 132 17.89 0.00 -4.08
C ALA A 132 18.51 0.17 -5.48
N ASP A 133 18.79 -0.95 -6.15
CA ASP A 133 19.44 -1.10 -7.46
C ASP A 133 18.45 -1.47 -8.59
N SER A 134 17.16 -1.62 -8.29
CA SER A 134 16.16 -1.93 -9.32
C SER A 134 15.85 -0.73 -10.22
N ILE A 135 15.62 -0.99 -11.52
CA ILE A 135 15.17 0.02 -12.50
C ILE A 135 13.82 0.63 -12.06
N GLU A 136 12.99 -0.14 -11.38
CA GLU A 136 11.69 0.31 -10.86
C GLU A 136 11.85 1.36 -9.73
N ALA A 137 12.91 1.26 -8.91
CA ALA A 137 13.26 2.26 -7.90
C ALA A 137 13.67 3.61 -8.49
N GLU A 138 14.01 3.67 -9.78
CA GLU A 138 14.25 4.93 -10.48
C GLU A 138 12.94 5.59 -10.93
N ARG A 139 11.86 4.80 -11.08
CA ARG A 139 10.53 5.29 -11.47
C ARG A 139 9.68 5.70 -10.28
N ARG A 140 9.87 5.08 -9.11
CA ARG A 140 9.10 5.41 -7.90
C ARG A 140 9.85 6.33 -6.96
N THR A 141 9.12 7.27 -6.37
CA THR A 141 9.66 8.19 -5.38
C THR A 141 9.98 7.43 -4.09
N VAL A 142 11.23 7.53 -3.63
CA VAL A 142 11.64 7.04 -2.30
C VAL A 142 10.98 7.89 -1.22
N ALA A 143 10.38 7.25 -0.23
CA ALA A 143 9.74 7.93 0.88
C ALA A 143 10.77 8.40 1.91
N GLU A 144 10.88 9.73 2.09
CA GLU A 144 11.77 10.37 3.06
C GLU A 144 11.10 10.54 4.42
N CYS A 145 9.77 10.54 4.47
CA CYS A 145 8.99 10.66 5.68
C CYS A 145 7.63 9.97 5.58
N GLN A 146 7.01 9.68 6.73
CA GLN A 146 5.71 9.01 6.79
C GLN A 146 4.60 9.80 6.08
N SER A 147 4.65 11.14 6.11
CA SER A 147 3.61 11.96 5.47
C SER A 147 3.59 11.82 3.94
N GLN A 148 4.74 11.53 3.29
CA GLN A 148 4.78 11.23 1.86
C GLN A 148 4.07 9.91 1.54
N LEU A 149 4.23 8.88 2.37
CA LEU A 149 3.51 7.61 2.22
C LEU A 149 2.00 7.81 2.35
N VAL A 150 1.59 8.55 3.38
CA VAL A 150 0.19 8.87 3.67
C VAL A 150 -0.43 9.66 2.51
N SER A 151 0.29 10.68 2.01
CA SER A 151 -0.18 11.52 0.91
C SER A 151 -0.29 10.80 -0.41
N GLY A 152 0.70 9.97 -0.76
CA GLY A 152 0.64 9.13 -1.96
C GLY A 152 -0.54 8.17 -1.88
N LEU A 153 -0.70 7.48 -0.74
CA LEU A 153 -1.79 6.53 -0.54
C LEU A 153 -3.16 7.20 -0.68
N GLY A 154 -3.32 8.41 -0.13
CA GLY A 154 -4.54 9.21 -0.31
C GLY A 154 -4.86 9.47 -1.78
N TRP A 155 -3.84 9.81 -2.58
CA TRP A 155 -4.02 10.05 -4.01
C TRP A 155 -4.41 8.77 -4.77
N ALA A 156 -3.74 7.66 -4.50
CA ALA A 156 -4.08 6.37 -5.11
C ALA A 156 -5.49 5.88 -4.74
N LEU A 157 -5.93 6.12 -3.49
CA LEU A 157 -7.29 5.80 -3.06
C LEU A 157 -8.34 6.70 -3.70
N TYR A 158 -8.07 8.00 -3.81
CA TYR A 158 -8.94 8.93 -4.52
C TYR A 158 -9.16 8.49 -5.98
N GLU A 159 -8.07 8.15 -6.69
CA GLU A 159 -8.16 7.63 -8.07
C GLU A 159 -8.98 6.34 -8.15
N ALA A 160 -8.83 5.43 -7.18
CA ALA A 160 -9.59 4.19 -7.14
C ALA A 160 -11.08 4.40 -6.85
N LEU A 161 -11.42 5.39 -6.01
CA LEU A 161 -12.79 5.78 -5.68
C LEU A 161 -13.45 6.54 -6.85
N ASP A 162 -12.70 7.30 -7.64
CA ASP A 162 -13.19 8.05 -8.80
C ASP A 162 -13.08 7.25 -10.12
N TYR A 163 -12.62 6.00 -10.07
CA TYR A 163 -12.39 5.19 -11.27
C TYR A 163 -13.70 5.00 -12.07
N GLY A 164 -13.65 5.36 -13.35
CA GLY A 164 -14.80 5.22 -14.26
C GLY A 164 -15.86 6.32 -14.12
N CYS A 165 -15.71 7.27 -13.20
CA CYS A 165 -16.57 8.44 -13.13
C CYS A 165 -16.37 9.37 -14.33
N LYS A 166 -17.48 9.88 -14.89
CA LYS A 166 -17.42 10.91 -15.92
C LYS A 166 -17.13 12.26 -15.26
N GLN A 167 -16.59 13.22 -16.02
CA GLN A 167 -16.21 14.56 -15.54
C GLN A 167 -17.34 15.38 -14.85
N ASN A 168 -18.60 14.94 -14.93
CA ASN A 168 -19.77 15.57 -14.32
C ASN A 168 -20.51 14.68 -13.30
N GLU A 169 -20.03 13.46 -13.06
CA GLU A 169 -20.59 12.49 -12.12
C GLU A 169 -19.54 12.30 -11.01
N GLN A 170 -19.70 12.97 -9.86
CA GLN A 170 -18.84 12.74 -8.69
C GLN A 170 -19.43 11.60 -7.86
N ASN A 171 -18.57 10.69 -7.38
CA ASN A 171 -19.00 9.71 -6.39
C ASN A 171 -19.32 10.42 -5.07
N ILE A 172 -20.56 10.25 -4.59
CA ILE A 172 -20.99 10.76 -3.30
C ILE A 172 -20.46 9.80 -2.24
N LEU A 173 -19.44 10.24 -1.51
CA LEU A 173 -18.86 9.48 -0.40
C LEU A 173 -19.57 9.80 0.91
N SER A 174 -19.46 8.90 1.89
CA SER A 174 -19.79 9.23 3.27
C SER A 174 -18.92 10.37 3.79
N PRO A 175 -19.45 11.25 4.66
CA PRO A 175 -18.69 12.37 5.21
C PRO A 175 -17.38 11.95 5.90
N ASP A 176 -17.34 10.78 6.50
CA ASP A 176 -16.15 10.27 7.21
C ASP A 176 -15.06 9.85 6.23
N LEU A 177 -15.42 9.18 5.13
CA LEU A 177 -14.45 8.77 4.12
C LEU A 177 -13.93 9.98 3.34
N GLU A 178 -14.81 10.93 2.99
CA GLU A 178 -14.41 12.18 2.33
C GLU A 178 -13.37 12.95 3.17
N GLN A 179 -13.66 13.18 4.46
CA GLN A 179 -12.73 13.82 5.39
C GLN A 179 -11.40 13.05 5.51
N MET A 180 -11.45 11.72 5.51
CA MET A 180 -10.25 10.89 5.55
C MET A 180 -9.41 11.07 4.27
N ILE A 181 -10.00 11.03 3.09
CA ILE A 181 -9.29 11.23 1.82
C ILE A 181 -8.70 12.65 1.73
N ASP A 182 -9.43 13.66 2.16
CA ASP A 182 -8.94 15.04 2.23
C ASP A 182 -7.74 15.18 3.18
N PHE A 183 -7.80 14.53 4.34
CA PHE A 183 -6.69 14.49 5.28
C PHE A 183 -5.46 13.82 4.67
N LEU A 184 -5.63 12.64 4.07
CA LEU A 184 -4.54 11.88 3.46
C LEU A 184 -3.87 12.70 2.35
N THR A 185 -4.65 13.25 1.41
CA THR A 185 -4.14 14.02 0.26
C THR A 185 -3.53 15.38 0.65
N SER A 186 -3.84 15.89 1.83
CA SER A 186 -3.28 17.14 2.36
C SER A 186 -2.02 16.94 3.22
N ALA A 187 -1.68 15.70 3.60
CA ALA A 187 -0.59 15.36 4.50
C ALA A 187 0.80 15.89 4.08
N GLY A 188 1.01 16.17 2.78
CA GLY A 188 2.26 16.72 2.22
C GLY A 188 2.35 18.25 2.18
N LYS A 189 1.27 19.00 2.47
CA LYS A 189 1.27 20.47 2.40
C LYS A 189 1.67 21.05 3.76
N SER A 190 2.83 21.70 3.82
CA SER A 190 3.33 22.38 5.01
C SER A 190 2.38 23.49 5.46
N GLY A 191 1.54 23.23 6.46
CA GLY A 191 0.74 24.27 7.12
C GLY A 191 -0.47 23.73 7.89
N SER A 192 -0.30 23.53 9.20
CA SER A 192 -1.36 23.37 10.21
C SER A 192 -2.21 22.08 10.15
N PHE A 193 -1.82 21.07 10.95
CA PHE A 193 -2.68 19.92 11.26
C PHE A 193 -3.22 20.04 12.70
N PRO A 194 -4.54 20.07 12.92
CA PRO A 194 -5.11 19.50 14.13
C PRO A 194 -5.11 17.98 13.97
N PHE A 195 -4.74 17.25 15.01
CA PHE A 195 -4.66 15.79 15.05
C PHE A 195 -3.48 15.15 14.30
N VAL A 196 -2.38 15.08 15.04
CA VAL A 196 -1.27 14.14 14.81
C VAL A 196 -1.81 12.71 14.91
N VAL A 197 -1.97 12.03 13.78
CA VAL A 197 -1.97 10.56 13.79
C VAL A 197 -0.53 10.15 14.07
N CYS A 198 -0.24 9.98 15.36
CA CYS A 198 0.99 9.38 15.81
C CYS A 198 0.96 7.91 15.35
N LEU A 199 1.63 7.60 14.23
CA LEU A 199 1.79 6.23 13.72
C LEU A 199 2.53 5.30 14.72
N SER A 200 2.99 5.81 15.87
CA SER A 200 3.45 5.01 17.01
C SER A 200 2.35 4.58 18.00
N CYS A 201 1.09 5.01 17.82
CA CYS A 201 0.02 4.62 18.72
C CYS A 201 -0.66 3.36 18.18
N SER A 202 -0.49 2.23 18.88
CA SER A 202 -1.12 0.93 18.63
C SER A 202 -2.65 0.90 18.77
N SER A 203 -3.33 2.01 18.50
CA SER A 203 -4.77 2.18 18.60
C SER A 203 -5.32 2.70 17.28
N LEU A 204 -5.09 1.96 16.20
CA LEU A 204 -6.04 1.98 15.09
C LEU A 204 -7.34 1.45 15.69
N ASN A 205 -8.36 2.31 15.81
CA ASN A 205 -9.72 1.80 16.00
C ASN A 205 -9.92 0.75 14.89
N PRO A 206 -10.30 -0.49 15.24
CA PRO A 206 -10.59 -1.46 14.22
C PRO A 206 -11.63 -0.86 13.27
N PRO A 207 -11.58 -1.16 11.95
CA PRO A 207 -12.69 -0.83 11.08
C PRO A 207 -13.99 -1.35 11.74
N PRO A 208 -15.12 -0.64 11.59
CA PRO A 208 -16.40 -1.12 12.15
C PRO A 208 -16.54 -2.61 11.81
N GLN A 209 -16.57 -3.44 12.86
CA GLN A 209 -16.41 -4.88 12.73
C GLN A 209 -17.52 -5.42 11.83
N VAL A 210 -17.15 -5.89 10.63
CA VAL A 210 -18.03 -6.72 9.81
C VAL A 210 -18.00 -8.10 10.45
N GLU A 211 -18.78 -8.27 11.52
CA GLU A 211 -19.05 -9.60 12.08
C GLU A 211 -19.88 -10.38 11.06
N ARG A 212 -19.30 -11.47 10.56
CA ARG A 212 -20.07 -12.51 9.87
C ARG A 212 -20.87 -13.26 10.92
N GLU A 213 -22.13 -12.88 11.08
CA GLU A 213 -23.14 -13.78 11.62
C GLU A 213 -24.37 -13.77 10.69
N ASP A 214 -24.58 -14.95 10.10
CA ASP A 214 -25.81 -15.48 9.52
C ASP A 214 -26.84 -14.48 8.93
N ASN A 215 -26.75 -14.35 7.60
CA ASN A 215 -27.90 -14.21 6.68
C ASN A 215 -28.94 -13.08 6.90
N SER A 216 -28.57 -11.97 7.53
CA SER A 216 -29.35 -10.72 7.40
C SER A 216 -28.49 -9.48 7.55
N PHE A 217 -28.34 -8.72 6.47
CA PHE A 217 -27.74 -7.39 6.51
C PHE A 217 -28.71 -6.42 7.22
N VAL A 218 -28.33 -5.94 8.39
CA VAL A 218 -28.88 -4.72 8.98
C VAL A 218 -27.72 -3.82 9.36
N ILE A 219 -27.57 -2.71 8.63
CA ILE A 219 -26.67 -1.61 9.01
C ILE A 219 -27.37 -0.85 10.15
N ILE A 220 -26.80 -0.90 11.35
CA ILE A 220 -27.23 -0.06 12.46
C ILE A 220 -26.56 1.31 12.31
N LYS A 221 -27.39 2.35 12.27
CA LYS A 221 -27.00 3.78 12.26
C LYS A 221 -26.30 4.22 13.53
#